data_AF-A0A7S3EMH3-F1
#
_entry.id   AF-A0A7S3EMH3-F1
#
_cell.length_a   1.000
_cell.length_b   1.000
_cell.length_c   1.000
_cell.angle_alpha   90.00
_cell.angle_beta   90.00
_cell.angle_gamma   90.00
#
_symmetry.space_group_name_H-M   'P 1'
#
loop_
_entity.id
_entity.type
_entity.pdbx_description
1 polymer ?
#
loop_
_entity_poly.entity_id
_entity_poly.type
_entity_poly.pdbx_seq_one_letter_code
_entity_poly.pdbx_strand_id
1 'polypeptide(L)'
;EAGDSEELGIGFGQFENGESSGVYLAEVYKVKMTVVLRAEDYEYIAEGSAHLIAAYHGPENSVLSGKVLRVALEDSAEAGDSEEQFIRSVMMRLIGSKYADPGTPVPCTREFLEALEKRVEPVRKKGKVPHAIDKERPSILLKQNFSASFGAGSWCLELKPKYYLTARSRLLPPELSEKYRTAFFEMLFDRGAVGAYNPADLLSGDRVRITRAVRALWESGHKWLKVFKDGKGFSTRADVEAQISSDILLEEAILAMEMNKELSDHVRKPPHKPVECRTQFSHDPYACDMLD
;
A
#
# COMPACT_ATOMS: atom_id res chain seq x y z
N GLU A 1 -46.30 -27.51 24.14
CA GLU A 1 -44.85 -27.68 24.34
C GLU A 1 -44.16 -26.51 23.65
N ALA A 2 -43.77 -25.52 24.45
CA ALA A 2 -42.95 -24.39 24.02
C ALA A 2 -41.50 -24.73 24.40
N GLY A 3 -40.56 -24.55 23.48
CA GLY A 3 -39.13 -24.76 23.70
C GLY A 3 -38.45 -23.43 23.98
N ASP A 4 -37.78 -23.39 25.13
CA ASP A 4 -37.17 -22.23 25.77
C ASP A 4 -35.99 -21.61 25.01
N SER A 5 -35.88 -20.29 25.20
CA SER A 5 -34.75 -19.42 24.91
C SER A 5 -33.66 -19.56 25.99
N GLU A 6 -32.40 -19.77 25.61
CA GLU A 6 -31.25 -19.57 26.49
C GLU A 6 -30.43 -18.33 26.09
N GLU A 7 -30.14 -17.50 27.08
CA GLU A 7 -29.50 -16.19 27.01
C GLU A 7 -28.00 -16.24 26.67
N LEU A 8 -27.54 -15.27 25.88
CA LEU A 8 -26.12 -14.99 25.62
C LEU A 8 -25.54 -14.09 26.73
N GLY A 9 -24.67 -14.63 27.57
CA GLY A 9 -23.90 -13.87 28.55
C GLY A 9 -22.58 -13.33 27.99
N ILE A 10 -22.36 -12.01 28.11
CA ILE A 10 -21.07 -11.35 27.88
C ILE A 10 -20.32 -11.29 29.21
N GLY A 11 -19.19 -11.97 29.32
CA GLY A 11 -18.32 -11.92 30.50
C GLY A 11 -17.14 -10.96 30.30
N PHE A 12 -17.03 -9.95 31.16
CA PHE A 12 -15.85 -9.09 31.27
C PHE A 12 -14.93 -9.63 32.37
N GLY A 13 -13.72 -10.06 32.02
CA GLY A 13 -12.67 -10.35 32.99
C GLY A 13 -11.83 -9.10 33.25
N GLN A 14 -11.87 -8.55 34.46
CA GLN A 14 -10.90 -7.55 34.91
C GLN A 14 -9.62 -8.26 35.37
N PHE A 15 -8.46 -7.73 34.98
CA PHE A 15 -7.21 -7.99 35.67
C PHE A 15 -6.79 -6.72 36.42
N GLU A 16 -6.56 -6.88 37.72
CA GLU A 16 -5.85 -5.91 38.56
C GLU A 16 -4.37 -5.96 38.18
N ASN A 17 -3.90 -4.94 37.45
CA ASN A 17 -2.60 -4.28 37.58
C ASN A 17 -2.44 -3.31 36.38
N GLY A 18 -2.02 -2.08 36.65
CA GLY A 18 -2.06 -0.93 35.74
C GLY A 18 -1.11 -0.96 34.54
N GLU A 19 -1.16 -2.02 33.72
CA GLU A 19 -0.58 -2.06 32.38
C GLU A 19 -1.72 -2.11 31.35
N SER A 20 -1.85 -1.04 30.56
CA SER A 20 -2.85 -0.90 29.50
C SER A 20 -2.56 -1.90 28.37
N SER A 21 -3.17 -3.09 28.42
CA SER A 21 -3.13 -4.08 27.36
C SER A 21 -4.56 -4.42 26.90
N GLY A 22 -4.80 -4.28 25.60
CA GLY A 22 -6.08 -4.65 24.98
C GLY A 22 -6.04 -6.09 24.46
N VAL A 23 -7.04 -6.89 24.81
CA VAL A 23 -7.17 -8.30 24.39
C VAL A 23 -8.56 -8.51 23.80
N TYR A 24 -8.67 -8.80 22.49
CA TYR A 24 -9.97 -9.07 21.86
C TYR A 24 -9.93 -10.16 20.78
N LEU A 25 -11.07 -10.87 20.66
CA LEU A 25 -11.28 -12.12 19.95
C LEU A 25 -11.83 -11.89 18.54
N ALA A 26 -11.27 -12.56 17.53
CA ALA A 26 -11.86 -12.65 16.18
C ALA A 26 -12.01 -14.12 15.77
N GLU A 27 -13.16 -14.50 15.22
CA GLU A 27 -13.49 -15.87 14.81
C GLU A 27 -13.42 -16.07 13.30
N VAL A 28 -12.38 -16.76 12.83
CA VAL A 28 -12.34 -17.42 11.52
C VAL A 28 -11.48 -18.68 11.66
N TYR A 29 -12.11 -19.87 11.63
CA TYR A 29 -11.48 -21.21 11.66
C TYR A 29 -10.45 -21.53 12.77
N LYS A 30 -10.93 -22.07 13.90
CA LYS A 30 -10.29 -23.07 14.79
C LYS A 30 -8.85 -22.90 15.31
N VAL A 31 -8.26 -21.70 15.33
CA VAL A 31 -7.25 -21.31 16.35
C VAL A 31 -7.45 -19.82 16.67
N LYS A 32 -7.90 -19.50 17.89
CA LYS A 32 -7.96 -18.12 18.41
C LYS A 32 -6.52 -17.65 18.66
N MET A 33 -5.89 -17.01 17.68
CA MET A 33 -4.63 -16.30 17.93
C MET A 33 -4.95 -14.92 18.50
N THR A 34 -4.81 -14.79 19.81
CA THR A 34 -4.82 -13.50 20.49
C THR A 34 -3.48 -12.83 20.25
N VAL A 35 -3.46 -11.78 19.43
CA VAL A 35 -2.29 -10.94 19.26
C VAL A 35 -2.41 -9.79 20.26
N VAL A 36 -1.48 -9.71 21.21
CA VAL A 36 -1.42 -8.58 22.14
C VAL A 36 -0.53 -7.51 21.52
N LEU A 37 -1.11 -6.34 21.25
CA LEU A 37 -0.39 -5.20 20.71
C LEU A 37 0.14 -4.33 21.86
N ARG A 38 1.43 -4.00 21.80
CA ARG A 38 2.13 -3.14 22.76
C ARG A 38 2.82 -2.02 22.00
N ALA A 39 2.53 -0.77 22.32
CA ALA A 39 3.03 0.38 21.57
C ALA A 39 4.57 0.47 21.57
N GLU A 40 5.20 0.02 22.65
CA GLU A 40 6.65 -0.07 22.82
C GLU A 40 7.34 -0.99 21.81
N ASP A 41 6.63 -2.02 21.33
CA ASP A 41 7.12 -2.99 20.35
C ASP A 41 7.10 -2.46 18.92
N TYR A 42 6.63 -1.23 18.68
CA TYR A 42 6.54 -0.66 17.34
C TYR A 42 7.41 0.59 17.15
N GLU A 43 8.03 0.69 15.97
CA GLU A 43 8.84 1.84 15.54
C GLU A 43 8.25 2.46 14.27
N TYR A 44 8.23 3.79 14.19
CA TYR A 44 7.79 4.52 13.01
C TYR A 44 8.70 4.23 11.79
N ILE A 45 8.10 3.91 10.65
CA ILE A 45 8.84 3.78 9.37
C ILE A 45 8.53 4.96 8.44
N ALA A 46 7.24 5.21 8.21
CA ALA A 46 6.79 6.16 7.20
C ALA A 46 5.33 6.54 7.42
N GLU A 47 4.90 7.62 6.79
CA GLU A 47 3.48 7.98 6.67
C GLU A 47 3.18 8.53 5.28
N GLY A 48 1.92 8.39 4.88
CA GLY A 48 1.30 9.09 3.75
C GLY A 48 0.26 10.09 4.26
N SER A 49 -0.61 10.56 3.37
CA SER A 49 -1.70 11.46 3.77
C SER A 49 -2.82 10.78 4.54
N ALA A 50 -2.97 9.46 4.40
CA ALA A 50 -4.10 8.72 4.96
C ALA A 50 -3.68 7.69 6.04
N HIS A 51 -2.40 7.31 6.09
CA HIS A 51 -1.95 6.21 6.92
C HIS A 51 -0.53 6.43 7.45
N LEU A 52 -0.32 6.00 8.70
CA LEU A 52 0.99 5.82 9.32
C LEU A 52 1.39 4.35 9.31
N ILE A 53 2.68 4.08 9.10
CA ILE A 53 3.27 2.74 9.06
C ILE A 53 4.27 2.60 10.21
N ALA A 54 4.09 1.55 11.04
CA ALA A 54 4.99 1.23 12.15
C ALA A 54 5.45 -0.24 12.08
N ALA A 55 6.76 -0.51 12.14
CA ALA A 55 7.31 -1.87 12.13
C ALA A 55 7.33 -2.48 13.53
N TYR A 56 7.09 -3.79 13.58
CA TYR A 56 7.29 -4.56 14.80
C TYR A 56 8.78 -4.82 15.06
N HIS A 57 9.21 -4.47 16.27
CA HIS A 57 10.56 -4.66 16.82
C HIS A 57 10.54 -5.28 18.23
N GLY A 58 9.38 -5.82 18.65
CA GLY A 58 9.25 -6.54 19.91
C GLY A 58 9.93 -7.91 19.93
N PRO A 59 9.70 -8.71 20.99
CA PRO A 59 10.22 -10.07 21.12
C PRO A 59 9.81 -10.97 19.94
N GLU A 60 10.53 -12.08 19.75
CA GLU A 60 10.20 -13.03 18.69
C GLU A 60 8.75 -13.50 18.79
N ASN A 61 8.00 -13.32 17.70
CA ASN A 61 6.57 -13.58 17.64
C ASN A 61 6.19 -14.08 16.24
N SER A 62 5.64 -15.29 16.16
CA SER A 62 5.31 -15.95 14.89
C SER A 62 4.31 -15.19 14.02
N VAL A 63 3.52 -14.28 14.59
CA VAL A 63 2.53 -13.47 13.87
C VAL A 63 3.07 -12.08 13.54
N LEU A 64 3.78 -11.45 14.49
CA LEU A 64 4.18 -10.05 14.40
C LEU A 64 5.58 -9.85 13.79
N SER A 65 6.49 -10.83 13.94
CA SER A 65 7.85 -10.71 13.41
C SER A 65 7.83 -10.54 11.89
N GLY A 66 8.54 -9.51 11.40
CA GLY A 66 8.58 -9.16 9.99
C GLY A 66 7.30 -8.48 9.47
N LYS A 67 6.43 -7.99 10.35
CA LYS A 67 5.21 -7.25 9.98
C LYS A 67 5.30 -5.75 10.29
N VAL A 68 4.40 -5.01 9.67
CA VAL A 68 4.11 -3.61 9.98
C VAL A 68 2.64 -3.44 10.31
N LEU A 69 2.34 -2.47 11.16
CA LEU A 69 1.00 -1.91 11.31
C LEU A 69 0.81 -0.80 10.28
N ARG A 70 -0.35 -0.82 9.61
CA ARG A 70 -0.86 0.29 8.83
C ARG A 70 -2.05 0.87 9.58
N VAL A 71 -1.85 2.07 10.11
CA VAL A 71 -2.76 2.77 11.02
C VAL A 71 -3.37 3.95 10.28
N ALA A 72 -4.69 4.09 10.35
CA ALA A 72 -5.40 5.20 9.71
C ALA A 72 -5.11 6.52 10.42
N LEU A 73 -5.02 7.60 9.65
CA LEU A 73 -4.97 8.96 10.18
C LEU A 73 -6.38 9.58 10.17
N GLU A 74 -6.60 10.60 11.00
CA GLU A 74 -7.81 11.43 10.95
C GLU A 74 -8.05 11.97 9.53
N ASP A 75 -9.32 12.17 9.17
CA ASP A 75 -9.78 12.54 7.82
C ASP A 75 -9.51 11.52 6.71
N SER A 76 -8.96 10.33 7.02
CA SER A 76 -8.86 9.26 6.05
C SER A 76 -10.25 8.65 5.78
N ALA A 77 -10.74 8.83 4.55
CA ALA A 77 -12.01 8.26 4.10
C ALA A 77 -12.01 6.72 3.99
N GLU A 78 -10.85 6.06 4.21
CA GLU A 78 -10.67 4.63 4.00
C GLU A 78 -10.77 3.85 5.33
N ALA A 79 -11.82 3.06 5.48
CA ALA A 79 -11.96 2.10 6.58
C ALA A 79 -10.99 0.91 6.38
N GLY A 80 -10.28 0.46 7.42
CA GLY A 80 -9.29 -0.62 7.31
C GLY A 80 -9.86 -1.93 6.74
N ASP A 81 -11.07 -2.30 7.17
CA ASP A 81 -11.79 -3.49 6.68
C ASP A 81 -12.19 -3.36 5.19
N SER A 82 -12.46 -2.13 4.73
CA SER A 82 -12.76 -1.88 3.32
C SER A 82 -11.51 -2.01 2.42
N GLU A 83 -10.32 -1.65 2.92
CA GLU A 83 -9.06 -1.81 2.19
C GLU A 83 -8.72 -3.30 2.01
N GLU A 84 -8.77 -4.08 3.10
CA GLU A 84 -8.47 -5.51 3.08
C GLU A 84 -9.36 -6.25 2.07
N GLN A 85 -10.67 -6.01 2.13
CA GLN A 85 -11.63 -6.66 1.26
C GLN A 85 -11.45 -6.23 -0.19
N PHE A 86 -11.16 -4.95 -0.44
CA PHE A 86 -10.87 -4.43 -1.78
C PHE A 86 -9.61 -5.08 -2.37
N ILE A 87 -8.52 -5.14 -1.59
CA ILE A 87 -7.29 -5.78 -2.07
C ILE A 87 -7.53 -7.26 -2.35
N ARG A 88 -8.19 -7.97 -1.42
CA ARG A 88 -8.46 -9.41 -1.55
C ARG A 88 -9.37 -9.73 -2.73
N SER A 89 -10.46 -8.98 -2.88
CA SER A 89 -11.53 -9.30 -3.82
C SER A 89 -11.29 -8.74 -5.22
N VAL A 90 -10.55 -7.63 -5.32
CA VAL A 90 -10.30 -6.92 -6.58
C VAL A 90 -8.83 -6.99 -6.95
N MET A 91 -7.94 -6.42 -6.14
CA MET A 91 -6.55 -6.21 -6.55
C MET A 91 -5.79 -7.53 -6.77
N MET A 92 -5.92 -8.50 -5.86
CA MET A 92 -5.26 -9.80 -6.00
C MET A 92 -5.68 -10.56 -7.26
N ARG A 93 -6.90 -10.31 -7.78
CA ARG A 93 -7.36 -10.91 -9.05
C ARG A 93 -6.77 -10.21 -10.28
N LEU A 94 -6.51 -8.91 -10.18
CA LEU A 94 -5.98 -8.10 -11.29
C LEU A 94 -4.46 -8.19 -11.41
N ILE A 95 -3.73 -8.10 -10.29
CA ILE A 95 -2.26 -8.06 -10.29
C ILE A 95 -1.61 -9.34 -9.75
N GLY A 96 -2.42 -10.30 -9.28
CA GLY A 96 -1.97 -11.57 -8.74
C GLY A 96 -1.68 -11.52 -7.24
N SER A 97 -2.01 -12.62 -6.55
CA SER A 97 -1.82 -12.78 -5.10
C SER A 97 -0.36 -12.75 -4.65
N LYS A 98 0.59 -13.00 -5.56
CA LYS A 98 2.03 -12.88 -5.30
C LYS A 98 2.48 -11.43 -5.08
N TYR A 99 1.77 -10.46 -5.66
CA TYR A 99 2.19 -9.05 -5.73
C TYR A 99 1.31 -8.12 -4.90
N ALA A 100 0.28 -8.65 -4.24
CA ALA A 100 -0.66 -7.89 -3.44
C ALA A 100 -0.83 -8.54 -2.06
N ASP A 101 -0.58 -7.75 -1.01
CA ASP A 101 -0.85 -8.14 0.38
C ASP A 101 -2.12 -7.43 0.88
N PRO A 102 -3.23 -8.16 1.09
CA PRO A 102 -4.44 -7.58 1.68
C PRO A 102 -4.22 -7.16 3.14
N GLY A 103 -3.23 -7.73 3.82
CA GLY A 103 -3.07 -7.62 5.26
C GLY A 103 -4.12 -8.44 6.02
N THR A 104 -3.99 -8.39 7.34
CA THR A 104 -4.94 -9.00 8.28
C THR A 104 -5.45 -7.90 9.22
N PRO A 105 -6.77 -7.68 9.33
CA PRO A 105 -7.31 -6.78 10.33
C PRO A 105 -7.03 -7.34 11.72
N VAL A 106 -6.43 -6.53 12.57
CA VAL A 106 -6.18 -6.86 13.98
C VAL A 106 -6.96 -5.87 14.84
N PRO A 107 -7.76 -6.34 15.81
CA PRO A 107 -8.43 -5.46 16.75
C PRO A 107 -7.42 -4.58 17.50
N CYS A 108 -7.80 -3.34 17.76
CA CYS A 108 -7.02 -2.43 18.58
C CYS A 108 -7.92 -1.67 19.55
N THR A 109 -7.32 -1.13 20.60
CA THR A 109 -8.04 -0.26 21.53
C THR A 109 -7.59 1.19 21.34
N ARG A 110 -8.44 2.11 21.79
CA ARG A 110 -8.12 3.54 21.84
C ARG A 110 -6.81 3.78 22.61
N GLU A 111 -6.63 3.10 23.75
CA GLU A 111 -5.46 3.25 24.61
C GLU A 111 -4.18 2.82 23.87
N PHE A 112 -4.24 1.72 23.10
CA PHE A 112 -3.13 1.31 22.26
C PHE A 112 -2.77 2.37 21.20
N LEU A 113 -3.78 2.93 20.52
CA LEU A 113 -3.56 3.94 19.48
C LEU A 113 -3.00 5.25 20.06
N GLU A 114 -3.48 5.68 21.23
CA GLU A 114 -2.94 6.83 21.96
C GLU A 114 -1.49 6.60 22.41
N ALA A 115 -1.18 5.41 22.93
CA ALA A 115 0.17 5.03 23.32
C ALA A 115 1.12 4.97 22.11
N LEU A 116 0.64 4.43 20.98
CA LEU A 116 1.38 4.37 19.72
C LEU A 116 1.66 5.77 19.18
N GLU A 117 0.67 6.66 19.15
CA GLU A 117 0.84 8.06 18.73
C GLU A 117 1.93 8.75 19.56
N LYS A 118 1.83 8.67 20.89
CA LYS A 118 2.83 9.25 21.81
C LYS A 118 4.24 8.70 21.56
N ARG A 119 4.37 7.41 21.21
CA ARG A 119 5.64 6.75 20.91
C ARG A 119 6.26 7.28 19.61
N VAL A 120 5.46 7.45 18.56
CA VAL A 120 5.97 7.80 17.22
C VAL A 120 6.12 9.31 17.02
N GLU A 121 5.36 10.13 17.73
CA GLU A 121 5.35 11.60 17.56
C GLU A 121 6.74 12.26 17.58
N PRO A 122 7.69 11.88 18.46
CA PRO A 122 9.01 12.49 18.48
C PRO A 122 9.84 12.30 17.19
N VAL A 123 9.55 11.23 16.43
CA VAL A 123 10.30 10.86 15.21
C VAL A 123 9.53 11.12 13.93
N ARG A 124 8.24 11.46 14.01
CA ARG A 124 7.45 11.90 12.86
C ARG A 124 8.04 13.19 12.30
N LYS A 125 8.19 13.25 10.97
CA LYS A 125 8.73 14.44 10.31
C LYS A 125 7.71 15.57 10.46
N LYS A 126 8.09 16.64 11.16
CA LYS A 126 7.27 17.87 11.29
C LYS A 126 7.14 18.54 9.91
N GLY A 127 6.15 18.12 9.13
CA GLY A 127 5.78 18.64 7.82
C GLY A 127 4.34 19.15 7.80
N LYS A 128 3.77 19.37 6.59
CA LYS A 128 2.37 19.83 6.40
C LYS A 128 1.44 19.05 7.32
N VAL A 129 0.83 19.79 8.28
CA VAL A 129 -0.09 19.35 9.35
C VAL A 129 -0.15 17.82 9.51
N PRO A 130 0.64 17.22 10.41
CA PRO A 130 0.51 15.79 10.66
C PRO A 130 -0.91 15.52 11.14
N HIS A 131 -1.69 14.78 10.34
CA HIS A 131 -2.97 14.27 10.78
C HIS A 131 -2.71 13.35 11.98
N ALA A 132 -3.53 13.44 13.02
CA ALA A 132 -3.41 12.56 14.17
C ALA A 132 -3.80 11.13 13.78
N ILE A 133 -3.43 10.14 14.59
CA ILE A 133 -3.93 8.77 14.42
C ILE A 133 -5.44 8.77 14.72
N ASP A 134 -6.23 8.11 13.87
CA ASP A 134 -7.66 7.92 14.11
C ASP A 134 -7.88 6.91 15.25
N LYS A 135 -8.14 7.45 16.45
CA LYS A 135 -8.29 6.71 17.72
C LYS A 135 -9.60 5.97 17.85
N GLU A 136 -10.57 6.25 17.00
CA GLU A 136 -11.91 5.63 17.04
C GLU A 136 -11.97 4.36 16.19
N ARG A 137 -10.86 3.97 15.54
CA ARG A 137 -10.79 2.74 14.74
C ARG A 137 -10.83 1.48 15.62
N PRO A 138 -11.75 0.55 15.35
CA PRO A 138 -11.81 -0.72 16.09
C PRO A 138 -10.73 -1.72 15.66
N SER A 139 -10.14 -1.52 14.47
CA SER A 139 -9.13 -2.39 13.88
C SER A 139 -8.08 -1.59 13.08
N ILE A 140 -6.90 -2.19 12.96
CA ILE A 140 -5.80 -1.74 12.09
C ILE A 140 -5.33 -2.89 11.21
N LEU A 141 -4.59 -2.59 10.13
CA LEU A 141 -4.09 -3.64 9.24
C LEU A 141 -2.67 -4.06 9.60
N LEU A 142 -2.47 -5.35 9.86
CA LEU A 142 -1.17 -5.99 9.96
C LEU A 142 -0.73 -6.45 8.56
N LYS A 143 0.39 -5.93 8.05
CA LYS A 143 0.89 -6.22 6.70
C LYS A 143 2.33 -6.73 6.72
N GLN A 144 2.75 -7.40 5.66
CA GLN A 144 4.13 -7.83 5.49
C GLN A 144 5.07 -6.62 5.40
N ASN A 145 6.18 -6.67 6.14
CA ASN A 145 7.24 -5.66 6.02
C ASN A 145 8.15 -5.97 4.82
N PHE A 146 7.77 -5.54 3.62
CA PHE A 146 8.55 -5.81 2.41
C PHE A 146 9.98 -5.25 2.43
N SER A 147 10.25 -4.18 3.19
CA SER A 147 11.60 -3.63 3.29
C SER A 147 12.54 -4.47 4.19
N ALA A 148 11.99 -5.38 5.00
CA ALA A 148 12.74 -6.29 5.88
C ALA A 148 12.57 -7.78 5.51
N SER A 149 11.79 -8.11 4.48
CA SER A 149 11.34 -9.49 4.21
C SER A 149 12.41 -10.42 3.63
N PHE A 150 13.54 -9.88 3.17
CA PHE A 150 14.57 -10.64 2.46
C PHE A 150 15.80 -10.97 3.32
N GLY A 151 15.71 -10.77 4.64
CA GLY A 151 16.78 -11.09 5.59
C GLY A 151 17.83 -9.99 5.73
N ALA A 152 18.86 -10.25 6.53
CA ALA A 152 19.94 -9.31 6.81
C ALA A 152 20.83 -9.09 5.58
N GLY A 153 21.24 -7.84 5.36
CA GLY A 153 21.96 -7.38 4.18
C GLY A 153 21.05 -7.09 2.97
N SER A 154 19.73 -7.12 3.13
CA SER A 154 18.81 -6.91 2.01
C SER A 154 18.61 -5.43 1.72
N TRP A 155 18.50 -5.12 0.42
CA TRP A 155 18.18 -3.79 -0.09
C TRP A 155 16.79 -3.80 -0.71
N CYS A 156 16.02 -2.76 -0.43
CA CYS A 156 14.67 -2.60 -0.96
C CYS A 156 14.49 -1.20 -1.55
N LEU A 157 13.91 -1.14 -2.75
CA LEU A 157 13.55 0.11 -3.41
C LEU A 157 12.03 0.26 -3.42
N GLU A 158 11.52 1.34 -2.81
CA GLU A 158 10.12 1.75 -2.96
C GLU A 158 10.01 2.70 -4.15
N LEU A 159 9.22 2.33 -5.15
CA LEU A 159 8.98 3.12 -6.36
C LEU A 159 7.52 3.54 -6.46
N LYS A 160 7.29 4.82 -6.73
CA LYS A 160 5.96 5.37 -7.07
C LYS A 160 5.96 5.74 -8.56
N PRO A 161 5.58 4.80 -9.45
CA PRO A 161 5.75 4.97 -10.90
C PRO A 161 4.93 6.13 -11.48
N LYS A 162 3.89 6.56 -10.77
CA LYS A 162 2.89 7.52 -11.24
C LYS A 162 2.19 7.05 -12.50
N TYR A 163 1.26 7.87 -12.96
CA TYR A 163 0.35 7.52 -14.02
C TYR A 163 0.99 7.77 -15.39
N TYR A 164 0.84 6.79 -16.27
CA TYR A 164 1.04 6.95 -17.71
C TYR A 164 -0.08 6.21 -18.44
N LEU A 165 -1.09 6.94 -18.90
CA LEU A 165 -1.93 6.47 -19.99
C LEU A 165 -1.88 7.50 -21.10
N THR A 166 -1.65 7.01 -22.32
CA THR A 166 -1.94 7.78 -23.51
C THR A 166 -3.43 7.65 -23.78
N ALA A 167 -4.27 8.38 -23.05
CA ALA A 167 -5.72 8.32 -23.21
C ALA A 167 -6.09 8.48 -24.70
N ARG A 168 -6.63 7.42 -25.30
CA ARG A 168 -7.22 7.40 -26.66
C ARG A 168 -8.73 7.33 -26.54
N SER A 169 -9.30 8.12 -25.64
CA SER A 169 -10.75 8.17 -25.50
C SER A 169 -11.32 8.94 -26.69
N ARG A 170 -12.28 8.34 -27.39
CA ARG A 170 -13.08 9.02 -28.43
C ARG A 170 -13.97 10.12 -27.86
N LEU A 171 -14.11 10.17 -26.53
CA LEU A 171 -14.83 11.21 -25.80
C LEU A 171 -13.99 12.47 -25.59
N LEU A 172 -12.69 12.41 -25.88
CA LEU A 172 -11.82 13.60 -25.80
C LEU A 172 -11.85 14.33 -27.15
N PRO A 173 -12.15 15.64 -27.15
CA PRO A 173 -12.01 16.47 -28.35
C PRO A 173 -10.60 16.38 -28.94
N PRO A 174 -10.44 16.37 -30.28
CA PRO A 174 -9.14 16.28 -30.94
C PRO A 174 -8.12 17.32 -30.45
N GLU A 175 -8.59 18.53 -30.14
CA GLU A 175 -7.79 19.68 -29.70
C GLU A 175 -7.22 19.48 -28.28
N LEU A 176 -7.90 18.68 -27.46
CA LEU A 176 -7.42 18.29 -26.14
C LEU A 176 -6.58 17.02 -26.21
N SER A 177 -6.76 16.16 -27.22
CA SER A 177 -6.19 14.82 -27.25
C SER A 177 -4.66 14.76 -27.29
N GLU A 178 -3.98 15.71 -27.95
CA GLU A 178 -2.51 15.76 -28.00
C GLU A 178 -1.91 16.53 -26.82
N LYS A 179 -2.55 17.66 -26.44
CA LYS A 179 -2.16 18.46 -25.29
C LYS A 179 -2.30 17.68 -23.97
N TYR A 180 -3.35 16.89 -23.77
CA TYR A 180 -3.53 16.07 -22.57
C TYR A 180 -2.48 14.95 -22.43
N ARG A 181 -1.98 14.39 -23.53
CA ARG A 181 -1.03 13.26 -23.50
C ARG A 181 0.28 13.61 -22.81
N THR A 182 0.75 14.82 -23.03
CA THR A 182 2.01 15.33 -22.47
C THR A 182 1.72 16.21 -21.25
N ALA A 183 0.67 17.04 -21.32
CA ALA A 183 0.34 17.96 -20.25
C ALA A 183 -0.26 17.29 -19.02
N PHE A 184 -0.95 16.14 -19.07
CA PHE A 184 -1.56 15.61 -17.83
C PHE A 184 -0.50 15.22 -16.78
N PHE A 185 0.62 14.67 -17.22
CA PHE A 185 1.77 14.42 -16.33
C PHE A 185 2.48 15.73 -15.96
N GLU A 186 2.70 16.64 -16.91
CA GLU A 186 3.37 17.93 -16.67
C GLU A 186 2.54 18.91 -15.81
N MET A 187 1.21 18.82 -15.85
CA MET A 187 0.27 19.66 -15.10
C MET A 187 0.01 19.11 -13.71
N LEU A 188 -0.07 17.79 -13.53
CA LEU A 188 -0.27 17.18 -12.20
C LEU A 188 1.02 17.10 -11.38
N PHE A 189 2.16 17.03 -12.07
CA PHE A 189 3.45 16.86 -11.42
C PHE A 189 4.41 17.91 -11.94
N ASP A 190 4.84 18.78 -11.02
CA ASP A 190 5.86 19.78 -11.28
C ASP A 190 7.16 19.10 -11.74
N ARG A 191 7.39 19.06 -13.06
CA ARG A 191 8.60 18.49 -13.66
C ARG A 191 9.86 19.15 -13.11
N GLY A 192 9.79 20.41 -12.67
CA GLY A 192 10.90 21.10 -12.03
C GLY A 192 11.42 20.36 -10.78
N ALA A 193 10.54 19.62 -10.09
CA ALA A 193 10.89 18.90 -8.86
C ALA A 193 11.38 17.46 -9.07
N VAL A 194 11.15 16.84 -10.24
CA VAL A 194 11.50 15.41 -10.51
C VAL A 194 12.44 15.26 -11.73
N GLY A 195 12.97 16.37 -12.24
CA GLY A 195 13.99 16.37 -13.29
C GLY A 195 13.53 15.70 -14.58
N ALA A 196 14.37 14.83 -15.14
CA ALA A 196 14.15 14.16 -16.42
C ALA A 196 13.23 12.92 -16.33
N TYR A 197 12.61 12.65 -15.19
CA TYR A 197 11.83 11.43 -15.01
C TYR A 197 10.58 11.41 -15.90
N ASN A 198 10.39 10.29 -16.59
CA ASN A 198 9.22 10.03 -17.42
C ASN A 198 8.61 8.65 -17.10
N PRO A 199 7.38 8.58 -16.55
CA PRO A 199 6.70 7.30 -16.31
C PRO A 199 6.54 6.42 -17.55
N ALA A 200 6.44 7.03 -18.74
CA ALA A 200 6.37 6.31 -20.01
C ALA A 200 7.60 5.44 -20.25
N ASP A 201 8.75 5.92 -19.79
CA ASP A 201 10.04 5.24 -19.93
C ASP A 201 10.13 4.08 -18.93
N LEU A 202 9.72 4.30 -17.67
CA LEU A 202 9.68 3.27 -16.63
C LEU A 202 8.74 2.10 -17.00
N LEU A 203 7.60 2.40 -17.63
CA LEU A 203 6.58 1.40 -18.01
C LEU A 203 6.74 0.88 -19.45
N SER A 204 7.84 1.21 -20.13
CA SER A 204 8.03 0.89 -21.54
C SER A 204 8.36 -0.59 -21.81
N GLY A 205 8.93 -1.28 -20.82
CA GLY A 205 9.53 -2.60 -21.02
C GLY A 205 10.82 -2.58 -21.87
N ASP A 206 11.36 -1.40 -22.18
CA ASP A 206 12.63 -1.21 -22.88
C ASP A 206 13.73 -0.87 -21.86
N ARG A 207 14.82 -1.64 -21.84
CA ARG A 207 15.89 -1.50 -20.85
C ARG A 207 16.44 -0.09 -20.79
N VAL A 208 16.80 0.47 -21.94
CA VAL A 208 17.46 1.77 -22.03
C VAL A 208 16.56 2.86 -21.48
N ARG A 209 15.26 2.81 -21.80
CA ARG A 209 14.26 3.74 -21.27
C ARG A 209 14.04 3.54 -19.76
N ILE A 210 13.92 2.30 -19.29
CA ILE A 210 13.79 2.01 -17.85
C ILE A 210 15.00 2.55 -17.09
N THR A 211 16.22 2.27 -17.55
CA THR A 211 17.46 2.78 -16.96
C THR A 211 17.43 4.30 -16.86
N ARG A 212 17.05 5.00 -17.94
CA ARG A 212 16.92 6.46 -17.93
C ARG A 212 15.91 6.95 -16.89
N ALA A 213 14.75 6.30 -16.78
CA ALA A 213 13.72 6.68 -15.81
C ALA A 213 14.18 6.47 -14.36
N VAL A 214 14.78 5.32 -14.07
CA VAL A 214 15.29 4.98 -12.73
C VAL A 214 16.43 5.92 -12.33
N ARG A 215 17.38 6.19 -13.23
CA ARG A 215 18.46 7.16 -12.98
C ARG A 215 17.93 8.57 -12.75
N ALA A 216 16.93 9.00 -13.52
CA ALA A 216 16.33 10.33 -13.31
C ALA A 216 15.67 10.46 -11.92
N LEU A 217 14.97 9.43 -11.42
CA LEU A 217 14.41 9.42 -10.06
C LEU A 217 15.50 9.46 -8.98
N TRP A 218 16.59 8.71 -9.21
CA TRP A 218 17.74 8.68 -8.31
C TRP A 218 18.44 10.03 -8.22
N GLU A 219 18.70 10.64 -9.38
CA GLU A 219 19.37 11.94 -9.50
C GLU A 219 18.56 13.08 -8.89
N SER A 220 17.23 13.04 -9.03
CA SER A 220 16.38 14.08 -8.46
C SER A 220 16.23 13.99 -6.94
N GLY A 221 16.62 12.87 -6.30
CA GLY A 221 16.42 12.63 -4.86
C GLY A 221 14.95 12.69 -4.44
N HIS A 222 14.03 12.44 -5.35
CA HIS A 222 12.61 12.72 -5.15
C HIS A 222 11.93 11.59 -4.36
N LYS A 223 10.90 11.92 -3.57
CA LYS A 223 10.15 10.98 -2.71
C LYS A 223 9.44 9.82 -3.43
N TRP A 224 9.55 9.74 -4.75
CA TRP A 224 9.01 8.64 -5.56
C TRP A 224 9.96 7.47 -5.69
N LEU A 225 11.24 7.66 -5.32
CA LEU A 225 12.18 6.58 -5.11
C LEU A 225 12.69 6.69 -3.68
N LYS A 226 12.53 5.62 -2.90
CA LYS A 226 13.17 5.49 -1.60
C LYS A 226 13.96 4.20 -1.54
N VAL A 227 15.01 4.22 -0.73
CA VAL A 227 15.86 3.07 -0.48
C VAL A 227 15.77 2.69 0.98
N PHE A 228 15.72 1.38 1.23
CA PHE A 228 15.76 0.77 2.54
C PHE A 228 16.86 -0.28 2.56
N LYS A 229 17.48 -0.44 3.73
CA LYS A 229 18.35 -1.57 4.05
C LYS A 229 17.89 -2.21 5.33
N ASP A 230 17.63 -3.52 5.31
CA ASP A 230 17.19 -4.29 6.48
C ASP A 230 15.99 -3.64 7.20
N GLY A 231 14.99 -3.19 6.43
CA GLY A 231 13.80 -2.51 6.95
C GLY A 231 13.95 -1.01 7.21
N LYS A 232 15.18 -0.48 7.27
CA LYS A 232 15.46 0.91 7.65
C LYS A 232 15.62 1.80 6.42
N GLY A 233 14.81 2.86 6.35
CA GLY A 233 14.81 3.81 5.24
C GLY A 233 15.95 4.83 5.35
N PHE A 234 16.54 5.19 4.22
CA PHE A 234 17.52 6.27 4.13
C PHE A 234 16.84 7.64 3.97
N SER A 235 17.41 8.67 4.60
CA SER A 235 16.89 10.05 4.49
C SER A 235 17.48 10.80 3.29
N THR A 236 18.72 10.51 2.92
CA THR A 236 19.40 11.17 1.80
C THR A 236 20.07 10.16 0.88
N ARG A 237 20.33 10.59 -0.36
CA ARG A 237 21.12 9.82 -1.33
C ARG A 237 22.55 9.58 -0.85
N ALA A 238 23.16 10.58 -0.23
CA ALA A 238 24.53 10.49 0.28
C ALA A 238 24.67 9.36 1.32
N ASP A 239 23.67 9.17 2.18
CA ASP A 239 23.66 8.09 3.17
C ASP A 239 23.64 6.70 2.52
N VAL A 240 22.98 6.56 1.35
CA VAL A 240 22.97 5.31 0.59
C VAL A 240 24.32 5.09 -0.10
N GLU A 241 24.85 6.11 -0.76
CA GLU A 241 26.12 6.03 -1.51
C GLU A 241 27.33 5.80 -0.59
N ALA A 242 27.22 6.15 0.70
CA ALA A 242 28.20 5.79 1.72
C ALA A 242 28.26 4.28 2.02
N GLN A 243 27.21 3.51 1.64
CA GLN A 243 27.10 2.08 1.94
C GLN A 243 27.13 1.17 0.71
N ILE A 244 26.66 1.66 -0.45
CA ILE A 244 26.62 0.88 -1.69
C ILE A 244 26.79 1.79 -2.90
N SER A 245 27.47 1.30 -3.94
CA SER A 245 27.50 1.98 -5.23
C SER A 245 26.09 2.09 -5.81
N SER A 246 25.71 3.30 -6.20
CA SER A 246 24.41 3.54 -6.84
C SER A 246 24.28 2.79 -8.16
N ASP A 247 25.35 2.61 -8.94
CA ASP A 247 25.30 1.82 -10.17
C ASP A 247 24.94 0.35 -9.89
N ILE A 248 25.49 -0.26 -8.84
CA ILE A 248 25.16 -1.64 -8.46
C ILE A 248 23.69 -1.73 -8.03
N LEU A 249 23.27 -0.82 -7.15
CA LEU A 249 21.90 -0.81 -6.63
C LEU A 249 20.86 -0.63 -7.75
N LEU A 250 21.12 0.29 -8.69
CA LEU A 250 20.19 0.59 -9.77
C LEU A 250 20.18 -0.50 -10.85
N GLU A 251 21.31 -1.11 -11.19
CA GLU A 251 21.33 -2.22 -12.16
C GLU A 251 20.54 -3.43 -11.65
N GLU A 252 20.69 -3.80 -10.38
CA GLU A 252 19.88 -4.88 -9.78
C GLU A 252 18.37 -4.56 -9.80
N ALA A 253 18.01 -3.30 -9.53
CA ALA A 253 16.63 -2.86 -9.61
C ALA A 253 16.06 -2.92 -11.04
N ILE A 254 16.87 -2.52 -12.03
CA ILE A 254 16.48 -2.57 -13.46
C ILE A 254 16.29 -4.03 -13.89
N LEU A 255 17.22 -4.93 -13.53
CA LEU A 255 17.10 -6.36 -13.80
C LEU A 255 15.83 -6.96 -13.18
N ALA A 256 15.51 -6.61 -11.94
CA ALA A 256 14.27 -7.06 -11.29
C ALA A 256 12.99 -6.58 -12.00
N MET A 257 13.00 -5.39 -12.59
CA MET A 257 11.89 -4.89 -13.40
C MET A 257 11.77 -5.64 -14.73
N GLU A 258 12.89 -6.01 -15.35
CA GLU A 258 12.93 -6.79 -16.59
C GLU A 258 12.42 -8.22 -16.40
N MET A 259 12.85 -8.91 -15.34
CA MET A 259 12.42 -10.30 -15.07
C MET A 259 10.91 -10.43 -14.86
N ASN A 260 10.25 -9.39 -14.36
CA ASN A 260 8.79 -9.37 -14.22
C ASN A 260 8.05 -9.23 -15.57
N LYS A 261 8.70 -8.71 -16.62
CA LYS A 261 8.14 -8.65 -17.98
C LYS A 261 7.94 -10.05 -18.55
N GLU A 262 8.93 -10.93 -18.41
CA GLU A 262 8.88 -12.31 -18.92
C GLU A 262 7.77 -13.15 -18.27
N LEU A 263 7.51 -12.91 -16.98
CA LEU A 263 6.39 -13.49 -16.25
C LEU A 263 5.04 -12.95 -16.73
N SER A 264 4.94 -11.66 -17.04
CA SER A 264 3.70 -11.05 -17.54
C SER A 264 3.33 -11.49 -18.96
N ASP A 265 4.32 -11.73 -19.83
CA ASP A 265 4.10 -12.23 -21.18
C ASP A 265 3.65 -13.71 -21.19
N HIS A 266 4.00 -14.49 -20.16
CA HIS A 266 3.45 -15.84 -19.95
C HIS A 266 1.98 -15.84 -19.53
N VAL A 267 1.54 -14.85 -18.76
CA VAL A 267 0.13 -14.69 -18.32
C VAL A 267 -0.76 -14.13 -19.44
N ARG A 268 -0.19 -13.47 -20.44
CA ARG A 268 -0.92 -12.96 -21.63
C ARG A 268 -1.38 -14.04 -22.60
N LYS A 269 -1.11 -15.33 -22.37
CA LYS A 269 -1.83 -16.38 -23.12
C LYS A 269 -3.30 -16.30 -22.73
N PRO A 270 -4.21 -15.87 -23.63
CA PRO A 270 -5.62 -15.78 -23.29
C PRO A 270 -6.10 -17.17 -22.83
N PRO A 271 -6.94 -17.26 -21.79
CA PRO A 271 -7.60 -18.50 -21.49
C PRO A 271 -8.31 -18.96 -22.77
N HIS A 272 -8.08 -20.22 -23.16
CA HIS A 272 -8.77 -20.81 -24.30
C HIS A 272 -10.27 -20.66 -24.11
N LYS A 273 -10.88 -20.05 -25.13
CA LYS A 273 -12.31 -19.73 -25.34
C LYS A 273 -12.76 -18.37 -24.77
N PRO A 274 -13.21 -17.44 -25.62
CA PRO A 274 -13.93 -16.27 -25.16
C PRO A 274 -15.19 -16.72 -24.41
N VAL A 275 -15.38 -16.22 -23.20
CA VAL A 275 -16.67 -16.29 -22.52
C VAL A 275 -17.59 -15.35 -23.30
N GLU A 276 -18.55 -15.88 -24.03
CA GLU A 276 -19.63 -15.10 -24.62
C GLU A 276 -20.40 -14.40 -23.50
N CYS A 277 -20.10 -13.13 -23.27
CA CYS A 277 -20.90 -12.29 -22.41
C CYS A 277 -22.18 -11.94 -23.19
N ARG A 278 -23.23 -12.75 -23.06
CA ARG A 278 -24.58 -12.41 -23.53
C ARG A 278 -25.11 -11.26 -22.68
N THR A 279 -24.87 -10.03 -23.12
CA THR A 279 -25.64 -8.88 -22.65
C THR A 279 -27.04 -8.97 -23.28
N GLN A 280 -28.02 -9.46 -22.51
CA GLN A 280 -29.42 -9.21 -22.82
C GLN A 280 -29.72 -7.75 -22.44
N PHE A 281 -29.50 -6.82 -23.38
CA PHE A 281 -30.17 -5.53 -23.32
C PHE A 281 -31.60 -5.74 -23.80
N SER A 282 -32.55 -5.73 -22.87
CA SER A 282 -33.96 -5.57 -23.21
C SER A 282 -34.14 -4.20 -23.87
N HIS A 283 -34.63 -4.19 -25.11
CA HIS A 283 -35.09 -2.98 -25.77
C HIS A 283 -36.21 -2.33 -24.94
N ASP A 284 -35.92 -1.17 -24.38
CA ASP A 284 -36.95 -0.22 -23.94
C ASP A 284 -37.17 0.79 -25.07
N PRO A 285 -38.33 0.81 -25.75
CA PRO A 285 -38.59 1.65 -26.91
C PRO A 285 -39.03 3.09 -26.58
N TYR A 286 -38.87 3.59 -25.35
CA TYR A 286 -39.40 4.92 -24.95
C TYR A 286 -38.38 6.04 -24.68
N ALA A 287 -37.12 5.89 -25.08
CA ALA A 287 -36.11 6.94 -24.89
C ALA A 287 -35.76 7.68 -26.20
N CYS A 288 -36.77 8.21 -26.90
CA CYS A 288 -36.61 9.26 -27.90
C CYS A 288 -37.76 10.24 -27.73
N ASP A 289 -37.51 11.32 -27.00
CA ASP A 289 -38.04 12.66 -27.25
C ASP A 289 -37.59 13.55 -26.10
N MET A 290 -36.78 14.55 -26.42
CA MET A 290 -36.51 15.80 -25.72
C MET A 290 -35.06 16.19 -25.98
N LEU A 291 -34.82 16.95 -27.04
CA LEU A 291 -33.84 18.04 -27.14
C LEU A 291 -34.07 18.73 -28.49
N ASP A 292 -34.96 19.73 -28.49
CA ASP A 292 -34.81 20.94 -29.32
C ASP A 292 -33.96 21.95 -28.54
#